data_AF-A0A535PDT4-F1
#
_entry.id   AF-A0A535PDT4-F1
#
_cell.length_a   1.000
_cell.length_b   1.000
_cell.length_c   1.000
_cell.angle_alpha   90.00
_cell.angle_beta   90.00
_cell.angle_gamma   90.00
#
_symmetry.space_group_name_H-M   'P 1'
#
loop_
_entity.id
_entity.type
_entity.pdbx_description
1 polymer ?
#
loop_
_entity_poly.entity_id
_entity_poly.type
_entity_poly.pdbx_seq_one_letter_code
_entity_poly.pdbx_strand_id
1 'polypeptide(L)'
;MRQHLVFGLKVGYALSRGVQHSMREWPHEKEQCMKTFAFERWCDRLQLPTATRDFLLRLRSSPPVRRVQGRLLNVCGTYASRKMGVSIQFESHTVELWAIYTMEYDREVLEFFDQPYQLELHYQGPSGRPTKALHTPDFLVLRKDGASFEEWKPEEKLLELMVTHPGRYQRDERGKWRCPPGEAAAESLGLSYRVRSSEELHPGYIRNLIFLEEYFFDCVVPNGALAHILEAVEATPGITLSALREQDEHLRVDHVYALIARNRLYVDLYTFWLKDQLHLPLYLDRPTAEAHALLRNSQRNAPFGFGDGGNLTLSANALLDWDGKRWTLLNLGKTTTTLLPEEGTLIQLETPVFLHLIDTHVIQVKDTSQSPTMALSAEVHRLLIEAGDEALEVANQRYLLVEAYQNKQQEIYAGTPTRTIRDWLTNFRDAEAAYGYGYVGLLPKTAARGN
;
A
#
# COMPACT_ATOMS: atom_id res chain seq x y z
N MET A 1 -60.09 -15.08 39.74
CA MET A 1 -58.67 -14.72 39.62
C MET A 1 -58.23 -14.97 38.18
N ARG A 2 -57.76 -13.91 37.51
CA ARG A 2 -57.32 -13.86 36.09
C ARG A 2 -56.09 -14.75 35.86
N GLN A 3 -56.14 -15.65 34.86
CA GLN A 3 -55.43 -15.60 33.56
C GLN A 3 -53.91 -15.34 33.63
N HIS A 4 -53.07 -16.30 33.21
CA HIS A 4 -52.58 -16.40 31.82
C HIS A 4 -51.53 -17.51 31.65
N LEU A 5 -51.81 -18.42 30.72
CA LEU A 5 -50.83 -19.24 30.00
C LEU A 5 -49.97 -18.30 29.13
N VAL A 6 -48.64 -18.43 29.18
CA VAL A 6 -47.76 -17.91 28.12
C VAL A 6 -46.75 -18.98 27.74
N PHE A 7 -46.86 -19.40 26.48
CA PHE A 7 -45.90 -20.20 25.74
C PHE A 7 -44.58 -19.44 25.58
N GLY A 8 -43.49 -19.97 26.11
CA GLY A 8 -42.13 -19.51 25.79
C GLY A 8 -41.59 -20.25 24.58
N LEU A 9 -41.54 -19.59 23.42
CA LEU A 9 -40.78 -20.05 22.25
C LEU A 9 -39.30 -20.15 22.62
N LYS A 10 -38.73 -21.35 22.51
CA LYS A 10 -37.28 -21.56 22.38
C LYS A 10 -36.87 -21.16 20.97
N VAL A 11 -36.24 -19.99 20.80
CA VAL A 11 -35.40 -19.71 19.63
C VAL A 11 -33.97 -20.02 20.04
N GLY A 12 -33.51 -21.21 19.66
CA GLY A 12 -32.11 -21.58 19.80
C GLY A 12 -31.32 -20.98 18.64
N TYR A 13 -30.47 -19.98 18.93
CA TYR A 13 -29.40 -19.62 18.01
C TYR A 13 -28.28 -20.64 18.17
N ALA A 14 -28.22 -21.58 17.23
CA ALA A 14 -27.07 -22.43 17.00
C ALA A 14 -25.97 -21.58 16.35
N LEU A 15 -25.07 -21.02 17.17
CA LEU A 15 -23.77 -20.53 16.70
C LEU A 15 -22.92 -21.76 16.36
N SER A 16 -23.03 -22.24 15.11
CA SER A 16 -22.22 -23.33 14.61
C SER A 16 -21.05 -22.80 13.77
N ARG A 17 -19.84 -23.15 14.21
CA ARG A 17 -18.61 -23.36 13.43
C ARG A 17 -17.84 -22.13 12.97
N GLY A 18 -16.92 -21.70 13.85
CA GLY A 18 -15.49 -21.81 13.58
C GLY A 18 -14.94 -21.09 12.36
N VAL A 19 -14.80 -19.77 12.45
CA VAL A 19 -13.78 -19.02 11.71
C VAL A 19 -12.58 -18.87 12.65
N GLN A 20 -11.69 -19.86 12.65
CA GLN A 20 -10.33 -19.68 13.17
C GLN A 20 -9.46 -19.17 12.01
N HIS A 21 -9.70 -17.92 11.60
CA HIS A 21 -8.71 -17.22 10.80
C HIS A 21 -7.56 -16.84 11.71
N SER A 22 -6.37 -17.33 11.39
CA SER A 22 -5.10 -16.96 12.01
C SER A 22 -4.72 -15.51 11.67
N MET A 23 -5.56 -14.55 12.03
CA MET A 23 -5.17 -13.15 12.15
C MET A 23 -4.40 -13.02 13.45
N ARG A 24 -3.06 -13.04 13.35
CA ARG A 24 -2.20 -12.75 14.51
C ARG A 24 -2.47 -11.33 14.97
N GLU A 25 -3.17 -11.23 16.11
CA GLU A 25 -3.42 -9.99 16.84
C GLU A 25 -2.13 -9.17 16.97
N TRP A 26 -2.25 -7.84 16.90
CA TRP A 26 -1.18 -6.97 17.34
C TRP A 26 -0.95 -7.24 18.84
N PRO A 27 0.25 -7.65 19.27
CA PRO A 27 0.49 -7.92 20.68
C PRO A 27 0.18 -6.67 21.51
N HIS A 28 -0.73 -6.81 22.48
CA HIS A 28 -1.00 -5.77 23.46
C HIS A 28 0.17 -5.55 24.44
N GLU A 29 1.21 -6.40 24.39
CA GLU A 29 2.47 -6.13 25.06
C GLU A 29 3.20 -5.05 24.25
N LYS A 30 3.58 -3.96 24.93
CA LYS A 30 4.53 -2.95 24.44
C LYS A 30 5.69 -3.68 23.76
N GLU A 31 5.69 -3.77 22.43
CA GLU A 31 6.72 -4.50 21.69
C GLU A 31 8.02 -3.73 21.84
N GLN A 32 8.76 -4.12 22.87
CA GLN A 32 10.16 -3.80 23.07
C GLN A 32 10.98 -4.71 22.16
N CYS A 33 12.25 -4.36 21.90
CA CYS A 33 13.25 -5.22 21.27
C CYS A 33 13.10 -6.69 21.68
N MET A 34 13.44 -7.60 20.76
CA MET A 34 13.38 -9.04 20.99
C MET A 34 14.03 -9.41 22.32
N LYS A 35 13.27 -10.05 23.20
CA LYS A 35 13.84 -10.67 24.41
C LYS A 35 14.90 -11.71 24.01
N THR A 36 15.85 -11.99 24.90
CA THR A 36 16.99 -12.88 24.62
C THR A 36 16.60 -14.19 23.93
N PHE A 37 15.60 -14.90 24.48
CA PHE A 37 15.12 -16.16 23.91
C PHE A 37 14.53 -16.01 22.49
N ALA A 38 13.81 -14.92 22.22
CA ALA A 38 13.23 -14.67 20.90
C ALA A 38 14.33 -14.39 19.86
N PHE A 39 15.39 -13.66 20.26
CA PHE A 39 16.55 -13.42 19.41
C PHE A 39 17.32 -14.70 19.11
N GLU A 40 17.58 -15.55 20.11
CA GLU A 40 18.25 -16.84 19.91
C GLU A 40 17.48 -17.73 18.92
N ARG A 41 16.16 -17.85 19.11
CA ARG A 41 15.30 -18.61 18.19
C ARG A 41 15.28 -18.01 16.78
N TRP A 42 15.34 -16.69 16.67
CA TRP A 42 15.43 -15.99 15.38
C TRP A 42 16.76 -16.31 14.69
N CYS A 43 17.88 -16.29 15.41
CA CYS A 43 19.20 -16.68 14.89
C CYS A 43 19.24 -18.15 14.45
N ASP A 44 18.63 -19.06 15.23
CA ASP A 44 18.56 -20.49 14.90
C ASP A 44 17.75 -20.74 13.63
N ARG A 45 16.57 -20.12 13.51
CA ARG A 45 15.72 -20.25 12.33
C ARG A 45 16.42 -19.76 11.05
N LEU A 46 17.21 -18.69 11.15
CA LEU A 46 18.00 -18.16 10.04
C LEU A 46 19.35 -18.86 9.86
N GLN A 47 19.67 -19.84 10.72
CA GLN A 47 20.93 -20.58 10.69
C GLN A 47 22.17 -19.66 10.71
N LEU A 48 22.09 -18.55 11.44
CA LEU A 48 23.20 -17.59 11.50
C LEU A 48 24.44 -18.22 12.13
N PRO A 49 25.65 -18.03 11.57
CA PRO A 49 26.89 -18.49 12.19
C PRO A 49 27.10 -17.86 13.58
N THR A 50 27.76 -18.59 14.49
CA THR A 50 28.03 -18.11 15.86
C THR A 50 28.70 -16.74 15.87
N ALA A 51 29.69 -16.51 15.00
CA ALA A 51 30.37 -15.23 14.89
C ALA A 51 29.41 -14.06 14.54
N THR A 52 28.45 -14.29 13.64
CA THR A 52 27.42 -13.32 13.28
C THR A 52 26.45 -13.07 14.43
N ARG A 53 26.06 -14.13 15.16
CA ARG A 53 25.19 -14.00 16.35
C ARG A 53 25.85 -13.14 17.41
N ASP A 54 27.11 -13.43 17.74
CA ASP A 54 27.88 -12.69 18.74
C ASP A 54 28.08 -11.22 18.30
N PHE A 55 28.28 -10.99 17.00
CA PHE A 55 28.38 -9.65 16.43
C PHE A 55 27.07 -8.86 16.60
N LEU A 56 25.93 -9.45 16.22
CA LEU A 56 24.62 -8.82 16.39
C LEU A 56 24.29 -8.58 17.87
N LEU A 57 24.59 -9.52 18.77
CA LEU A 57 24.41 -9.32 20.21
C LEU A 57 25.19 -8.11 20.73
N ARG A 58 26.44 -7.94 20.29
CA ARG A 58 27.23 -6.75 20.66
C ARG A 58 26.57 -5.47 20.14
N LEU A 59 26.16 -5.44 18.88
CA LEU A 59 25.53 -4.25 18.28
C LEU A 59 24.23 -3.87 18.99
N ARG A 60 23.36 -4.85 19.32
CA ARG A 60 22.11 -4.63 20.05
C ARG A 60 22.29 -3.97 21.42
N SER A 61 23.47 -4.14 22.03
CA SER A 61 23.84 -3.56 23.32
C SER A 61 24.71 -2.30 23.23
N SER A 62 25.06 -1.86 22.02
CA SER A 62 25.97 -0.74 21.77
C SER A 62 25.20 0.54 21.43
N PRO A 63 25.70 1.73 21.84
CA PRO A 63 25.17 2.99 21.33
C PRO A 63 25.58 3.21 19.86
N PRO A 64 24.90 4.12 19.14
CA PRO A 64 25.31 4.54 17.80
C PRO A 64 26.79 4.99 17.76
N VAL A 65 27.55 4.54 16.75
CA VAL A 65 28.99 4.83 16.64
C VAL A 65 29.27 6.27 16.23
N ARG A 66 28.27 6.98 15.71
CA ARG A 66 28.34 8.37 15.28
C ARG A 66 27.16 9.12 15.87
N ARG A 67 27.43 10.29 16.47
CA ARG A 67 26.38 11.26 16.83
C ARG A 67 26.09 12.17 15.65
N VAL A 68 24.82 12.32 15.32
CA VAL A 68 24.38 13.28 14.33
C VAL A 68 24.57 14.71 14.86
N GLN A 69 25.13 15.60 14.02
CA GLN A 69 25.28 17.02 14.32
C GLN A 69 24.57 17.84 13.24
N GLY A 70 23.78 18.83 13.67
CA GLY A 70 23.07 19.73 12.76
C GLY A 70 24.03 20.50 11.86
N ARG A 71 23.81 20.40 10.54
CA ARG A 71 24.46 21.26 9.54
C ARG A 71 23.43 22.23 9.00
N LEU A 72 23.89 23.39 8.51
CA LEU A 72 23.07 24.53 8.07
C LEU A 72 21.98 24.21 7.02
N LEU A 73 22.02 23.02 6.39
CA LEU A 73 21.14 22.61 5.28
C LEU A 73 20.32 21.34 5.58
N ASN A 74 20.55 20.66 6.71
CA ASN A 74 19.88 19.39 7.02
C ASN A 74 19.14 19.48 8.36
N VAL A 75 17.87 19.09 8.36
CA VAL A 75 17.10 18.89 9.61
C VAL A 75 17.46 17.51 10.16
N CYS A 76 18.33 17.51 11.16
CA CYS A 76 18.62 16.34 11.97
C CYS A 76 17.77 16.31 13.25
N GLY A 77 17.55 15.13 13.81
CA GLY A 77 16.83 15.00 15.06
C GLY A 77 16.85 13.59 15.62
N THR A 78 15.93 13.34 16.55
CA THR A 78 15.71 12.04 17.14
C THR A 78 14.24 11.67 17.07
N TYR A 79 13.94 10.43 16.71
CA TYR A 79 12.62 9.83 16.76
C TYR A 79 12.49 8.94 18.00
N ALA A 80 11.46 9.12 18.81
CA ALA A 80 11.22 8.32 20.01
C ALA A 80 10.53 6.99 19.63
N SER A 81 11.33 5.98 19.27
CA SER A 81 10.81 4.68 18.82
C SER A 81 10.15 3.93 19.98
N ARG A 82 8.89 3.54 19.79
CA ARG A 82 8.17 2.67 20.73
C ARG A 82 8.61 1.21 20.53
N LYS A 83 8.86 0.78 19.28
CA LYS A 83 9.38 -0.56 18.93
C LYS A 83 10.73 -0.83 19.60
N MET A 84 11.65 0.13 19.50
CA MET A 84 13.00 0.00 20.05
C MET A 84 13.08 0.39 21.52
N GLY A 85 12.11 1.16 22.03
CA GLY A 85 12.11 1.69 23.40
C GLY A 85 13.19 2.74 23.65
N VAL A 86 13.82 3.28 22.61
CA VAL A 86 14.91 4.26 22.65
C VAL A 86 14.73 5.32 21.56
N SER A 87 15.47 6.42 21.67
CA SER A 87 15.53 7.44 20.62
C SER A 87 16.48 7.03 19.50
N ILE A 88 16.01 7.11 18.26
CA ILE A 88 16.75 6.80 17.03
C ILE A 88 17.13 8.10 16.34
N GLN A 89 18.40 8.29 15.99
CA GLN A 89 18.88 9.50 15.31
C GLN A 89 18.59 9.45 13.81
N PHE A 90 18.40 10.63 13.21
CA PHE A 90 18.35 10.81 11.76
C PHE A 90 19.07 12.11 11.34
N GLU A 91 19.76 12.09 10.20
CA GLU A 91 20.38 13.26 9.57
C GLU A 91 19.48 13.90 8.49
N SER A 92 18.41 13.21 8.06
CA SER A 92 17.48 13.66 7.02
C SER A 92 16.00 13.45 7.39
N HIS A 93 15.22 14.54 7.44
CA HIS A 93 13.80 14.48 7.78
C HIS A 93 12.87 13.95 6.68
N THR A 94 13.31 13.89 5.41
CA THR A 94 12.50 13.38 4.28
C THR A 94 12.94 12.01 3.78
N VAL A 95 14.12 11.54 4.19
CA VAL A 95 14.64 10.22 3.80
C VAL A 95 14.77 9.34 5.02
N GLU A 96 15.68 9.65 5.94
CA GLU A 96 15.95 8.78 7.10
C GLU A 96 14.78 8.77 8.10
N LEU A 97 14.19 9.93 8.44
CA LEU A 97 13.01 9.95 9.31
C LEU A 97 11.83 9.20 8.68
N TRP A 98 11.65 9.30 7.36
CA TRP A 98 10.60 8.57 6.65
C TRP A 98 10.90 7.07 6.60
N ALA A 99 12.16 6.67 6.45
CA ALA A 99 12.59 5.28 6.60
C ALA A 99 12.35 4.77 8.03
N ILE A 100 12.56 5.60 9.06
CA ILE A 100 12.22 5.25 10.44
C ILE A 100 10.72 4.98 10.56
N TYR A 101 9.84 5.82 10.01
CA TYR A 101 8.40 5.56 10.03
C TYR A 101 8.03 4.23 9.35
N THR A 102 8.65 3.90 8.20
CA THR A 102 8.37 2.60 7.55
C THR A 102 8.85 1.44 8.42
N MET A 103 10.04 1.52 9.02
CA MET A 103 10.59 0.47 9.89
C MET A 103 9.84 0.33 11.22
N GLU A 104 9.40 1.43 11.83
CA GLU A 104 8.67 1.44 13.11
C GLU A 104 7.36 0.67 13.02
N TYR A 105 6.64 0.81 11.90
CA TYR A 105 5.29 0.25 11.74
C TYR A 105 5.24 -0.97 10.81
N ASP A 106 6.36 -1.37 10.22
CA ASP A 106 6.49 -2.64 9.50
C ASP A 106 6.56 -3.83 10.49
N ARG A 107 5.66 -4.80 10.31
CA ARG A 107 5.59 -6.02 11.12
C ARG A 107 6.71 -7.01 10.78
N GLU A 108 7.35 -6.88 9.63
CA GLU A 108 8.48 -7.70 9.23
C GLU A 108 9.79 -7.20 9.86
N VAL A 109 9.84 -5.94 10.30
CA VAL A 109 10.96 -5.37 11.06
C VAL A 109 10.80 -5.68 12.54
N LEU A 110 11.76 -6.42 13.07
CA LEU A 110 11.83 -6.80 14.48
C LEU A 110 12.58 -5.75 15.29
N GLU A 111 13.71 -5.27 14.78
CA GLU A 111 14.56 -4.26 15.41
C GLU A 111 15.30 -3.43 14.36
N PHE A 112 15.64 -2.18 14.67
CA PHE A 112 16.48 -1.33 13.83
C PHE A 112 17.33 -0.36 14.66
N PHE A 113 18.57 -0.14 14.24
CA PHE A 113 19.58 0.63 14.97
C PHE A 113 20.20 1.68 14.06
N ASP A 114 20.19 2.94 14.48
CA ASP A 114 20.85 4.04 13.78
C ASP A 114 22.37 4.00 13.93
N GLN A 115 23.07 4.32 12.84
CA GLN A 115 24.52 4.46 12.78
C GLN A 115 25.24 3.34 13.56
N PRO A 116 25.00 2.06 13.22
CA PRO A 116 25.27 0.93 14.11
C PRO A 116 26.76 0.54 14.16
N TYR A 117 27.49 0.73 13.07
CA TYR A 117 28.83 0.16 12.90
C TYR A 117 29.60 0.83 11.76
N GLN A 118 30.94 0.81 11.80
CA GLN A 118 31.79 1.28 10.69
C GLN A 118 32.33 0.11 9.87
N LEU A 119 31.91 0.00 8.62
CA LEU A 119 32.41 -0.95 7.64
C LEU A 119 33.65 -0.40 6.92
N GLU A 120 34.70 -1.21 6.78
CA GLU A 120 35.82 -0.89 5.89
C GLU A 120 35.47 -1.32 4.47
N LEU A 121 35.33 -0.34 3.58
CA LEU A 121 35.02 -0.55 2.16
C LEU A 121 36.29 -0.56 1.34
N HIS A 122 36.43 -1.57 0.47
CA HIS A 122 37.53 -1.70 -0.48
C HIS A 122 37.00 -1.64 -1.91
N TYR A 123 37.40 -0.64 -2.69
CA TYR A 123 36.91 -0.46 -4.06
C TYR A 123 37.90 0.31 -4.93
N GLN A 124 37.67 0.34 -6.24
CA GLN A 124 38.39 1.23 -7.14
C GLN A 124 37.75 2.62 -7.14
N GLY A 125 38.52 3.64 -6.78
CA GLY A 125 38.08 5.02 -6.84
C GLY A 125 37.85 5.51 -8.28
N PRO A 126 37.31 6.71 -8.48
CA PRO A 126 37.01 7.24 -9.82
C PRO A 126 38.24 7.35 -10.74
N SER A 127 39.44 7.45 -10.16
CA SER A 127 40.73 7.45 -10.88
C SER A 127 41.28 6.05 -11.20
N GLY A 128 40.54 4.98 -10.89
CA GLY A 128 40.96 3.59 -11.02
C GLY A 128 41.89 3.08 -9.90
N ARG A 129 42.23 3.92 -8.92
CA ARG A 129 43.14 3.55 -7.82
C ARG A 129 42.42 2.76 -6.72
N PRO A 130 43.05 1.72 -6.13
CA PRO A 130 42.52 1.06 -4.94
C PRO A 130 42.30 2.06 -3.81
N THR A 131 41.10 2.06 -3.25
CA THR A 131 40.65 2.97 -2.20
C THR A 131 40.11 2.18 -1.02
N LYS A 132 40.45 2.64 0.18
CA LYS A 132 39.87 2.19 1.45
C LYS A 132 39.06 3.35 2.05
N ALA A 133 37.84 3.07 2.49
CA ALA A 133 37.02 4.07 3.17
C ALA A 133 36.28 3.44 4.36
N LEU A 134 36.26 4.13 5.49
CA LEU A 134 35.36 3.79 6.58
C LEU A 134 33.97 4.36 6.26
N HIS A 135 32.96 3.52 6.38
CA HIS A 135 31.59 3.86 6.07
C HIS A 135 30.67 3.43 7.20
N THR A 136 29.89 4.36 7.73
CA THR A 136 28.81 4.08 8.67
C THR A 136 27.50 4.01 7.87
N PRO A 137 26.85 2.84 7.78
CA PRO A 137 25.50 2.75 7.22
C PRO A 137 24.49 3.51 8.09
N ASP A 138 23.41 4.00 7.49
CA ASP A 138 22.37 4.71 8.24
C ASP A 138 21.70 3.82 9.29
N PHE A 139 21.37 2.57 8.92
CA PHE A 139 20.71 1.63 9.81
C PHE A 139 21.28 0.21 9.74
N LEU A 140 21.18 -0.54 10.85
CA LEU A 140 21.12 -2.00 10.85
C LEU A 140 19.68 -2.39 11.10
N VAL A 141 19.11 -3.24 10.25
CA VAL A 141 17.72 -3.66 10.36
C VAL A 141 17.64 -5.18 10.46
N LEU A 142 17.00 -5.66 11.54
CA LEU A 142 16.70 -7.06 11.79
C LEU A 142 15.26 -7.32 11.37
N ARG A 143 15.08 -8.07 10.29
CA ARG A 143 13.78 -8.51 9.80
C ARG A 143 13.52 -9.97 10.13
N LYS A 144 12.28 -10.43 9.97
CA LYS A 144 11.95 -11.85 10.11
C LYS A 144 12.77 -12.72 9.16
N ASP A 145 13.12 -12.26 7.98
CA ASP A 145 13.83 -13.06 6.97
C ASP A 145 15.36 -12.89 6.98
N GLY A 146 15.90 -11.92 7.71
CA GLY A 146 17.33 -11.67 7.69
C GLY A 146 17.77 -10.39 8.39
N ALA A 147 19.06 -10.10 8.29
CA ALA A 147 19.67 -8.88 8.82
C ALA A 147 20.42 -8.15 7.71
N SER A 148 20.26 -6.82 7.68
CA SER A 148 20.89 -5.98 6.66
C SER A 148 21.35 -4.64 7.21
N PHE A 149 22.53 -4.21 6.81
CA PHE A 149 22.87 -2.79 6.83
C PHE A 149 22.14 -2.08 5.69
N GLU A 150 21.52 -0.94 6.00
CA GLU A 150 20.78 -0.13 5.03
C GLU A 150 21.37 1.27 4.96
N GLU A 151 21.69 1.71 3.74
CA GLU A 151 22.14 3.06 3.41
C GLU A 151 21.06 3.75 2.59
N TRP A 152 20.51 4.85 3.09
CA TRP A 152 19.42 5.58 2.48
C TRP A 152 19.93 6.83 1.77
N LYS A 153 19.45 7.07 0.54
CA LYS A 153 19.81 8.27 -0.22
C LYS A 153 18.64 8.81 -1.05
N PRO A 154 18.60 10.14 -1.29
CA PRO A 154 17.78 10.69 -2.36
C PRO A 154 18.13 10.04 -3.70
N GLU A 155 17.12 9.74 -4.51
CA GLU A 155 17.27 9.11 -5.81
C GLU A 155 18.18 9.92 -6.74
N GLU A 156 17.98 11.23 -6.80
CA GLU A 156 18.78 12.14 -7.62
C GLU A 156 20.25 12.09 -7.21
N LYS A 157 20.50 11.91 -5.90
CA LYS A 157 21.86 11.78 -5.39
C LYS A 157 22.48 10.44 -5.78
N LEU A 158 21.71 9.36 -5.80
CA LEU A 158 22.21 8.06 -6.26
C LEU A 158 22.56 8.08 -7.74
N LEU A 159 21.76 8.75 -8.57
CA LEU A 159 22.07 8.96 -9.99
C LEU A 159 23.39 9.72 -10.18
N GLU A 160 23.64 10.78 -9.41
CA GLU A 160 24.92 11.49 -9.40
C GLU A 160 26.09 10.60 -8.91
N LEU A 161 25.87 9.85 -7.84
CA LEU A 161 26.88 8.98 -7.23
C LEU A 161 27.26 7.79 -8.11
N MET A 162 26.34 7.28 -8.93
CA MET A 162 26.64 6.24 -9.90
C MET A 162 27.68 6.69 -10.93
N VAL A 163 27.63 7.97 -11.33
CA VAL A 163 28.58 8.55 -12.29
C VAL A 163 29.89 8.96 -11.61
N THR A 164 29.80 9.60 -10.44
CA THR A 164 30.97 10.15 -9.76
C THR A 164 31.73 9.12 -8.92
N HIS A 165 31.07 8.05 -8.47
CA HIS A 165 31.60 6.99 -7.62
C HIS A 165 31.13 5.60 -8.08
N PRO A 166 31.38 5.19 -9.34
CA PRO A 166 30.86 3.94 -9.92
C PRO A 166 31.38 2.67 -9.22
N GLY A 167 32.52 2.76 -8.53
CA GLY A 167 33.04 1.67 -7.69
C GLY A 167 32.22 1.42 -6.42
N ARG A 168 31.33 2.34 -6.04
CA ARG A 168 30.48 2.24 -4.84
C ARG A 168 28.99 2.16 -5.15
N TYR A 169 28.49 2.88 -6.15
CA TYR A 169 27.05 2.93 -6.42
C TYR A 169 26.79 2.50 -7.85
N GLN A 170 25.95 1.48 -8.01
CA GLN A 170 25.64 0.87 -9.29
C GLN A 170 24.15 0.50 -9.33
N ARG A 171 23.60 0.33 -10.52
CA ARG A 171 22.32 -0.34 -10.72
C ARG A 171 22.56 -1.71 -11.32
N ASP A 172 21.83 -2.71 -10.83
CA ASP A 172 21.79 -4.02 -11.48
C ASP A 172 20.88 -4.00 -12.72
N GLU A 173 20.83 -5.13 -13.44
CA GLU A 173 20.01 -5.32 -14.65
C GLU A 173 18.50 -5.11 -14.38
N ARG A 174 18.06 -5.23 -13.14
CA ARG A 174 16.67 -5.02 -12.71
C ARG A 174 16.41 -3.59 -12.21
N GLY A 175 17.41 -2.71 -12.31
CA GLY A 175 17.34 -1.32 -11.88
C GLY A 175 17.51 -1.11 -10.37
N LYS A 176 17.87 -2.14 -9.59
CA LYS A 176 18.05 -2.02 -8.14
C LYS A 176 19.42 -1.43 -7.80
N TRP A 177 19.44 -0.51 -6.84
CA TRP A 177 20.67 0.08 -6.32
C TRP A 177 21.54 -0.94 -5.57
N ARG A 178 22.83 -0.92 -5.88
CA ARG A 178 23.86 -1.82 -5.36
C ARG A 178 25.04 -1.02 -4.82
N CYS A 179 25.69 -1.60 -3.81
CA CYS A 179 26.99 -1.14 -3.34
C CYS A 179 27.92 -2.35 -3.20
N PRO A 180 28.60 -2.78 -4.27
CA PRO A 180 29.45 -3.97 -4.22
C PRO A 180 30.47 -3.99 -3.07
N PRO A 181 31.18 -2.90 -2.72
CA PRO A 181 32.07 -2.93 -1.57
C PRO A 181 31.33 -3.02 -0.23
N GLY A 182 30.12 -2.44 -0.11
CA GLY A 182 29.28 -2.57 1.08
C GLY A 182 28.72 -3.99 1.23
N GLU A 183 28.29 -4.59 0.12
CA GLU A 183 27.84 -5.98 0.02
C GLU A 183 28.95 -6.93 0.49
N ALA A 184 30.16 -6.80 -0.05
CA ALA A 184 31.30 -7.62 0.35
C ALA A 184 31.68 -7.43 1.83
N ALA A 185 31.65 -6.19 2.33
CA ALA A 185 31.96 -5.91 3.73
C ALA A 185 30.92 -6.54 4.67
N ALA A 186 29.63 -6.43 4.36
CA ALA A 186 28.56 -7.04 5.15
C ALA A 186 28.57 -8.57 5.07
N GLU A 187 28.84 -9.14 3.89
CA GLU A 187 28.91 -10.58 3.68
C GLU A 187 30.00 -11.22 4.54
N SER A 188 31.15 -10.53 4.72
CA SER A 188 32.21 -10.99 5.63
C SER A 188 31.77 -11.12 7.10
N LEU A 189 30.68 -10.44 7.48
CA LEU A 189 30.05 -10.48 8.80
C LEU A 189 28.86 -11.46 8.84
N GLY A 190 28.53 -12.12 7.72
CA GLY A 190 27.33 -12.96 7.57
C GLY A 190 26.04 -12.16 7.48
N LEU A 191 26.10 -10.90 7.02
CA LEU A 191 24.97 -9.98 6.89
C LEU A 191 24.82 -9.52 5.44
N SER A 192 23.68 -8.91 5.12
CA SER A 192 23.47 -8.28 3.81
C SER A 192 23.65 -6.75 3.87
N TYR A 193 23.86 -6.13 2.71
CA TYR A 193 23.94 -4.67 2.58
C TYR A 193 22.92 -4.21 1.53
N ARG A 194 22.19 -3.14 1.81
CA ARG A 194 21.16 -2.59 0.92
C ARG A 194 21.36 -1.09 0.76
N VAL A 195 21.43 -0.63 -0.48
CA VAL A 195 21.23 0.79 -0.80
C VAL A 195 19.73 0.99 -1.04
N ARG A 196 19.13 1.93 -0.33
CA ARG A 196 17.70 2.26 -0.40
C ARG A 196 17.51 3.67 -0.93
N SER A 197 16.46 3.86 -1.72
CA SER A 197 16.17 5.14 -2.38
C SER A 197 14.96 5.84 -1.77
N SER A 198 14.93 7.17 -1.85
CA SER A 198 13.74 7.96 -1.56
C SER A 198 12.52 7.59 -2.43
N GLU A 199 12.70 7.01 -3.62
CA GLU A 199 11.60 6.50 -4.45
C GLU A 199 10.81 5.37 -3.78
N GLU A 200 11.40 4.69 -2.79
CA GLU A 200 10.72 3.66 -2.01
C GLU A 200 9.77 4.26 -0.94
N LEU A 201 9.83 5.58 -0.72
CA LEU A 201 9.11 6.28 0.35
C LEU A 201 7.91 7.04 -0.23
N HIS A 202 6.75 6.36 -0.33
CA HIS A 202 5.53 6.98 -0.85
C HIS A 202 5.00 8.08 0.11
N PRO A 203 4.93 9.36 -0.29
CA PRO A 203 4.58 10.45 0.62
C PRO A 203 3.20 10.31 1.27
N GLY A 204 2.21 9.79 0.54
CA GLY A 204 0.87 9.53 1.06
C GLY A 204 0.87 8.46 2.16
N TYR A 205 1.67 7.40 1.97
CA TYR A 205 1.79 6.30 2.93
C TYR A 205 2.46 6.78 4.22
N ILE A 206 3.57 7.52 4.10
CA ILE A 206 4.27 8.08 5.27
C ILE A 206 3.36 9.03 6.06
N ARG A 207 2.62 9.91 5.38
CA ARG A 207 1.65 10.81 6.05
C ARG A 207 0.57 10.04 6.80
N ASN A 208 0.11 8.93 6.25
CA ASN A 208 -0.84 8.06 6.93
C ASN A 208 -0.22 7.37 8.15
N LEU A 209 1.04 6.91 8.08
CA LEU A 209 1.75 6.34 9.23
C LEU A 209 1.92 7.38 10.36
N ILE A 210 2.35 8.60 10.03
CA ILE A 210 2.46 9.71 10.99
C ILE A 210 1.11 9.97 11.65
N PHE A 211 0.03 9.96 10.87
CA PHE A 211 -1.32 10.14 11.41
C PHE A 211 -1.75 8.99 12.34
N LEU A 212 -1.39 7.75 12.01
CA LEU A 212 -1.79 6.57 12.78
C LEU A 212 -0.97 6.34 14.06
N GLU A 213 0.16 7.03 14.23
CA GLU A 213 1.10 6.86 15.36
C GLU A 213 0.41 6.77 16.73
N GLU A 214 -0.52 7.68 17.02
CA GLU A 214 -1.26 7.71 18.29
C GLU A 214 -2.24 6.52 18.43
N TYR A 215 -2.74 6.00 17.32
CA TYR A 215 -3.78 4.96 17.28
C TYR A 215 -3.24 3.53 17.39
N PHE A 216 -1.94 3.31 17.13
CA PHE A 216 -1.32 2.01 17.35
C PHE A 216 -1.45 1.57 18.82
N PHE A 217 -1.42 2.51 19.77
CA PHE A 217 -1.27 2.19 21.19
C PHE A 217 -2.32 2.83 22.12
N ASP A 218 -2.70 4.08 21.89
CA ASP A 218 -3.32 4.89 22.95
C ASP A 218 -4.87 4.84 22.92
N CYS A 219 -5.46 4.19 21.91
CA CYS A 219 -6.92 4.08 21.75
C CYS A 219 -7.45 2.66 22.09
N VAL A 220 -8.13 2.49 23.22
CA VAL A 220 -8.81 1.22 23.54
C VAL A 220 -10.15 1.14 22.81
N VAL A 221 -10.36 0.06 22.05
CA VAL A 221 -11.63 -0.17 21.33
C VAL A 221 -12.48 -1.15 22.15
N PRO A 222 -13.67 -0.74 22.64
CA PRO A 222 -14.55 -1.65 23.36
C PRO A 222 -15.02 -2.82 22.47
N ASN A 223 -15.15 -4.02 23.04
CA ASN A 223 -15.55 -5.22 22.28
C ASN A 223 -16.86 -5.04 21.51
N GLY A 224 -17.83 -4.32 22.07
CA GLY A 224 -19.09 -4.02 21.38
C GLY A 224 -18.89 -3.14 20.14
N ALA A 225 -18.05 -2.12 20.23
CA ALA A 225 -17.71 -1.26 19.09
C ALA A 225 -16.87 -2.02 18.04
N LEU A 226 -15.92 -2.85 18.48
CA LEU A 226 -15.14 -3.72 17.60
C LEU A 226 -16.08 -4.63 16.78
N ALA A 227 -16.94 -5.39 17.46
CA ALA A 227 -17.87 -6.31 16.80
C ALA A 227 -18.78 -5.57 15.81
N HIS A 228 -19.37 -4.45 16.25
CA HIS A 228 -20.26 -3.66 15.40
C HIS A 228 -19.58 -3.12 14.13
N ILE A 229 -18.37 -2.57 14.26
CA ILE A 229 -17.62 -2.05 13.11
C ILE A 229 -17.26 -3.17 12.14
N LEU A 230 -16.78 -4.32 12.65
CA LEU A 230 -16.42 -5.45 11.80
C LEU A 230 -17.65 -6.03 11.08
N GLU A 231 -18.77 -6.21 11.79
CA GLU A 231 -20.03 -6.68 11.20
C GLU A 231 -20.55 -5.74 10.10
N ALA A 232 -20.45 -4.42 10.30
CA ALA A 232 -20.87 -3.45 9.29
C ALA A 232 -19.99 -3.49 8.03
N VAL A 233 -18.67 -3.61 8.21
CA VAL A 233 -17.72 -3.73 7.09
C VAL A 233 -17.85 -5.10 6.40
N GLU A 234 -18.14 -6.16 7.14
CA GLU A 234 -18.42 -7.50 6.58
C GLU A 234 -19.71 -7.50 5.75
N ALA A 235 -20.77 -6.83 6.24
CA ALA A 235 -22.04 -6.74 5.54
C ALA A 235 -21.95 -5.88 4.27
N THR A 236 -21.09 -4.84 4.29
CA THR A 236 -20.90 -3.91 3.16
C THR A 236 -19.41 -3.64 2.92
N PRO A 237 -18.66 -4.57 2.31
CA PRO A 237 -17.25 -4.34 2.00
C PRO A 237 -17.04 -3.10 1.12
N GLY A 238 -16.13 -2.23 1.53
CA GLY A 238 -15.88 -0.96 0.88
C GLY A 238 -16.82 0.18 1.32
N ILE A 239 -17.64 -0.03 2.36
CA ILE A 239 -18.35 1.06 3.04
C ILE A 239 -17.37 2.18 3.40
N THR A 240 -17.73 3.42 3.10
CA THR A 240 -16.87 4.56 3.44
C THR A 240 -16.97 4.87 4.93
N LEU A 241 -15.92 5.45 5.50
CA LEU A 241 -15.96 5.89 6.89
C LEU A 241 -17.11 6.88 7.16
N SER A 242 -17.44 7.77 6.22
CA SER A 242 -18.62 8.64 6.35
C SER A 242 -19.93 7.85 6.40
N ALA A 243 -20.13 6.89 5.49
CA ALA A 243 -21.35 6.09 5.45
C ALA A 243 -21.50 5.21 6.70
N LEU A 244 -20.39 4.66 7.21
CA LEU A 244 -20.39 3.91 8.46
C LEU A 244 -20.83 4.79 9.65
N ARG A 245 -20.41 6.06 9.69
CA ARG A 245 -20.84 7.02 10.72
C ARG A 245 -22.31 7.43 10.58
N GLU A 246 -22.84 7.46 9.36
CA GLU A 246 -24.26 7.73 9.12
C GLU A 246 -25.15 6.57 9.60
N GLN A 247 -24.63 5.34 9.60
CA GLN A 247 -25.33 4.17 10.13
C GLN A 247 -25.30 4.08 11.66
N ASP A 248 -24.25 4.61 12.30
CA ASP A 248 -24.09 4.64 13.75
C ASP A 248 -23.57 6.02 14.23
N GLU A 249 -24.49 6.86 14.70
CA GLU A 249 -24.18 8.19 15.24
C GLU A 249 -23.27 8.15 16.49
N HIS A 250 -23.21 7.01 17.19
CA HIS A 250 -22.36 6.83 18.37
C HIS A 250 -20.96 6.29 18.02
N LEU A 251 -20.70 6.01 16.74
CA LEU A 251 -19.41 5.53 16.28
C LEU A 251 -18.33 6.59 16.48
N ARG A 252 -17.30 6.21 17.25
CA ARG A 252 -16.08 6.99 17.40
C ARG A 252 -15.12 6.68 16.27
N VAL A 253 -14.79 7.69 15.49
CA VAL A 253 -13.84 7.57 14.37
C VAL A 253 -12.47 7.06 14.83
N ASP A 254 -12.03 7.46 16.03
CA ASP A 254 -10.79 6.96 16.64
C ASP A 254 -10.74 5.44 16.73
N HIS A 255 -11.89 4.78 16.96
CA HIS A 255 -11.94 3.33 16.99
C HIS A 255 -11.60 2.75 15.61
N VAL A 256 -12.11 3.33 14.52
CA VAL A 256 -11.80 2.88 13.17
C VAL A 256 -10.31 3.04 12.86
N TYR A 257 -9.71 4.19 13.18
CA TYR A 257 -8.26 4.38 12.99
C TYR A 257 -7.43 3.42 13.84
N ALA A 258 -7.83 3.13 15.08
CA ALA A 258 -7.18 2.12 15.91
C ALA A 258 -7.28 0.70 15.31
N LEU A 259 -8.42 0.38 14.69
CA LEU A 259 -8.58 -0.90 13.97
C LEU A 259 -7.75 -0.97 12.69
N ILE A 260 -7.61 0.13 11.95
CA ILE A 260 -6.71 0.22 10.79
C ILE A 260 -5.26 0.06 11.23
N ALA A 261 -4.81 0.82 12.23
CA ALA A 261 -3.45 0.75 12.77
C ALA A 261 -3.09 -0.68 13.24
N ARG A 262 -4.05 -1.38 13.86
CA ARG A 262 -3.87 -2.74 14.36
C ARG A 262 -4.13 -3.85 13.33
N ASN A 263 -4.30 -3.48 12.06
CA ASN A 263 -4.60 -4.40 10.95
C ASN A 263 -5.84 -5.29 11.22
N ARG A 264 -6.84 -4.75 11.92
CA ARG A 264 -8.18 -5.36 12.07
C ARG A 264 -9.15 -4.89 10.99
N LEU A 265 -8.83 -3.74 10.37
CA LEU A 265 -9.42 -3.26 9.14
C LEU A 265 -8.30 -2.97 8.14
N TYR A 266 -8.61 -3.10 6.87
CA TYR A 266 -7.73 -2.81 5.76
C TYR A 266 -8.19 -1.57 5.00
N VAL A 267 -7.20 -0.72 4.69
CA VAL A 267 -7.27 0.40 3.75
C VAL A 267 -5.98 0.39 2.96
N ASP A 268 -6.04 0.65 1.66
CA ASP A 268 -4.83 0.94 0.89
C ASP A 268 -4.28 2.32 1.25
N LEU A 269 -3.33 2.34 2.20
CA LEU A 269 -2.67 3.54 2.70
C LEU A 269 -1.77 4.24 1.66
N TYR A 270 -1.52 3.63 0.50
CA TYR A 270 -0.84 4.28 -0.62
C TYR A 270 -1.81 5.10 -1.47
N THR A 271 -3.05 4.63 -1.60
CA THR A 271 -4.05 5.26 -2.47
C THR A 271 -4.92 6.28 -1.72
N PHE A 272 -5.34 5.97 -0.48
CA PHE A 272 -6.32 6.77 0.24
C PHE A 272 -5.68 7.59 1.36
N TRP A 273 -6.14 8.84 1.52
CA TRP A 273 -5.75 9.69 2.63
C TRP A 273 -6.71 9.51 3.79
N LEU A 274 -6.20 9.12 4.97
CA LEU A 274 -7.05 8.82 6.12
C LEU A 274 -7.90 10.00 6.61
N LYS A 275 -7.48 11.25 6.34
CA LYS A 275 -8.30 12.43 6.71
C LYS A 275 -9.49 12.67 5.79
N ASP A 276 -9.49 12.08 4.59
CA ASP A 276 -10.63 12.16 3.66
C ASP A 276 -11.66 11.08 3.98
N GLN A 277 -12.40 11.28 5.08
CA GLN A 277 -13.37 10.31 5.59
C GLN A 277 -14.50 10.01 4.59
N LEU A 278 -14.81 10.95 3.68
CA LEU A 278 -15.87 10.81 2.69
C LEU A 278 -15.56 9.71 1.68
N HIS A 279 -14.29 9.60 1.29
CA HIS A 279 -13.84 8.68 0.25
C HIS A 279 -12.96 7.55 0.79
N LEU A 280 -12.96 7.31 2.10
CA LEU A 280 -12.13 6.29 2.74
C LEU A 280 -12.87 4.94 2.82
N PRO A 281 -12.67 4.00 1.87
CA PRO A 281 -13.33 2.69 1.92
C PRO A 281 -12.68 1.80 2.98
N LEU A 282 -13.50 1.04 3.69
CA LEU A 282 -13.06 0.10 4.71
C LEU A 282 -13.29 -1.34 4.23
N TYR A 283 -12.29 -2.19 4.47
CA TYR A 283 -12.35 -3.62 4.16
C TYR A 283 -11.87 -4.44 5.35
N LEU A 284 -12.23 -5.72 5.42
CA LEU A 284 -11.65 -6.62 6.44
C LEU A 284 -10.23 -7.06 6.05
N ASP A 285 -9.97 -7.16 4.76
CA ASP A 285 -8.72 -7.69 4.22
C ASP A 285 -8.35 -7.06 2.87
N ARG A 286 -7.09 -7.30 2.48
CA ARG A 286 -6.49 -6.79 1.25
C ARG A 286 -7.08 -7.43 -0.02
N PRO A 287 -7.25 -8.76 -0.12
CA PRO A 287 -7.85 -9.38 -1.31
C PRO A 287 -9.21 -8.78 -1.68
N THR A 288 -10.07 -8.52 -0.69
CA THR A 288 -11.39 -7.91 -0.89
C THR A 288 -11.28 -6.47 -1.40
N ALA A 289 -10.36 -5.68 -0.83
CA ALA A 289 -10.12 -4.30 -1.28
C ALA A 289 -9.63 -4.25 -2.73
N GLU A 290 -8.67 -5.11 -3.09
CA GLU A 290 -8.15 -5.24 -4.44
C GLU A 290 -9.25 -5.66 -5.42
N ALA A 291 -10.08 -6.63 -5.07
CA ALA A 291 -11.21 -7.07 -5.88
C ALA A 291 -12.19 -5.91 -6.18
N HIS A 292 -12.56 -5.14 -5.15
CA HIS A 292 -13.40 -3.95 -5.31
C HIS A 292 -12.73 -2.86 -6.15
N ALA A 293 -11.43 -2.64 -5.99
CA ALA A 293 -10.69 -1.67 -6.79
C ALA A 293 -10.65 -2.07 -8.27
N LEU A 294 -10.43 -3.36 -8.57
CA LEU A 294 -10.45 -3.91 -9.92
C LEU A 294 -11.85 -3.80 -10.55
N LEU A 295 -12.90 -4.09 -9.80
CA LEU A 295 -14.28 -3.94 -10.27
C LEU A 295 -14.60 -2.47 -10.60
N ARG A 296 -14.24 -1.54 -9.71
CA ARG A 296 -14.41 -0.10 -9.95
C ARG A 296 -13.61 0.37 -11.17
N ASN A 297 -12.38 -0.11 -11.34
CA ASN A 297 -11.56 0.22 -12.51
C ASN A 297 -12.11 -0.41 -13.80
N SER A 298 -12.70 -1.62 -13.73
CA SER A 298 -13.38 -2.25 -14.87
C SER A 298 -14.65 -1.51 -15.29
N GLN A 299 -15.35 -0.85 -14.36
CA GLN A 299 -16.44 0.08 -14.70
C GLN A 299 -15.93 1.39 -15.32
N ARG A 300 -14.76 1.87 -14.88
CA ARG A 300 -14.10 3.05 -15.47
C ARG A 300 -13.51 2.77 -16.86
N ASN A 301 -13.13 1.52 -17.11
CA ASN A 301 -12.63 1.02 -18.39
C ASN A 301 -13.70 0.33 -19.23
N ALA A 302 -14.92 0.17 -18.72
CA ALA A 302 -16.06 -0.10 -19.56
C ALA A 302 -16.15 1.11 -20.52
N PRO A 303 -16.21 0.90 -21.84
CA PRO A 303 -16.35 2.02 -22.76
C PRO A 303 -17.74 2.60 -22.54
N PHE A 304 -17.87 3.55 -21.61
CA PHE A 304 -19.04 4.40 -21.49
C PHE A 304 -18.66 5.80 -21.92
N GLY A 305 -19.38 6.26 -22.93
CA GLY A 305 -19.22 7.57 -23.51
C GLY A 305 -19.30 8.70 -22.48
N PHE A 306 -18.53 9.72 -22.80
CA PHE A 306 -18.65 11.14 -22.51
C PHE A 306 -19.62 11.63 -21.42
N GLY A 307 -19.06 12.14 -20.29
CA GLY A 307 -19.69 13.14 -19.41
C GLY A 307 -18.90 13.53 -18.13
N ASP A 308 -18.31 14.73 -18.11
CA ASP A 308 -17.70 15.47 -16.95
C ASP A 308 -18.77 16.36 -16.27
N GLY A 309 -18.61 16.94 -15.08
CA GLY A 309 -17.45 17.09 -14.18
C GLY A 309 -17.44 18.48 -13.50
N GLY A 310 -17.05 18.62 -12.22
CA GLY A 310 -17.01 19.90 -11.47
C GLY A 310 -16.59 19.82 -9.98
N ASN A 311 -15.81 18.82 -9.61
CA ASN A 311 -14.40 18.91 -9.26
C ASN A 311 -13.64 18.03 -10.27
N LEU A 312 -12.91 18.67 -11.18
CA LEU A 312 -12.82 18.21 -12.55
C LEU A 312 -11.69 17.26 -12.87
N THR A 313 -12.01 15.98 -12.79
CA THR A 313 -11.23 14.95 -13.48
C THR A 313 -11.60 14.99 -14.95
N LEU A 314 -10.94 15.85 -15.75
CA LEU A 314 -11.10 15.93 -17.20
C LEU A 314 -10.79 14.55 -17.81
N SER A 315 -11.79 13.70 -17.87
CA SER A 315 -11.74 12.43 -18.57
C SER A 315 -11.80 12.73 -20.06
N ALA A 316 -11.45 11.77 -20.91
CA ALA A 316 -11.39 11.93 -22.36
C ALA A 316 -12.73 12.25 -23.00
N ASN A 317 -13.73 12.67 -22.23
CA ASN A 317 -15.09 12.45 -22.54
C ASN A 317 -15.98 13.63 -22.03
N ALA A 318 -15.35 14.75 -21.69
CA ALA A 318 -15.98 15.76 -20.86
C ALA A 318 -17.04 16.64 -21.55
N LEU A 319 -18.10 17.04 -20.83
CA LEU A 319 -19.11 18.01 -21.30
C LEU A 319 -18.82 19.41 -20.74
N LEU A 320 -18.43 20.31 -21.63
CA LEU A 320 -17.95 21.66 -21.32
C LEU A 320 -18.99 22.72 -21.75
N ASP A 321 -19.06 23.82 -21.02
CA ASP A 321 -19.78 25.03 -21.39
C ASP A 321 -18.77 26.11 -21.76
N TRP A 322 -18.81 26.58 -23.02
CA TRP A 322 -17.95 27.66 -23.50
C TRP A 322 -18.80 28.69 -24.23
N ASP A 323 -18.86 29.91 -23.66
CA ASP A 323 -19.64 31.04 -24.18
C ASP A 323 -21.14 30.71 -24.35
N GLY A 324 -21.69 29.94 -23.42
CA GLY A 324 -23.10 29.50 -23.42
C GLY A 324 -23.42 28.40 -24.44
N LYS A 325 -22.43 27.90 -25.18
CA LYS A 325 -22.56 26.78 -26.12
C LYS A 325 -21.98 25.51 -25.50
N ARG A 326 -22.55 24.36 -25.86
CA ARG A 326 -22.10 23.05 -25.37
C ARG A 326 -20.98 22.51 -26.23
N TRP A 327 -19.94 22.01 -25.57
CA TRP A 327 -18.77 21.41 -26.18
C TRP A 327 -18.43 20.08 -25.53
N THR A 328 -17.77 19.23 -26.29
CA THR A 328 -17.32 17.91 -25.84
C THR A 328 -15.81 17.79 -25.97
N LEU A 329 -15.11 17.39 -24.91
CA LEU A 329 -13.65 17.18 -24.87
C LEU A 329 -13.29 15.81 -25.44
N LEU A 330 -12.92 15.75 -26.72
CA LEU A 330 -12.58 14.49 -27.39
C LEU A 330 -11.20 13.95 -27.01
N ASN A 331 -10.25 14.84 -26.72
CA ASN A 331 -8.88 14.46 -26.40
C ASN A 331 -8.19 15.57 -25.63
N LEU A 332 -7.55 15.22 -24.51
CA LEU A 332 -6.64 16.09 -23.76
C LEU A 332 -5.20 15.64 -24.01
N GLY A 333 -4.62 16.12 -25.12
CA GLY A 333 -3.23 15.85 -25.46
C GLY A 333 -2.26 16.69 -24.64
N LYS A 334 -0.96 16.34 -24.65
CA LYS A 334 0.08 17.14 -23.98
C LYS A 334 0.32 18.51 -24.64
N THR A 335 -0.01 18.63 -25.92
CA THR A 335 0.23 19.83 -26.74
C THR A 335 -1.05 20.41 -27.33
N THR A 336 -1.99 19.57 -27.77
CA THR A 336 -3.26 19.99 -28.32
C THR A 336 -4.46 19.29 -27.67
N THR A 337 -5.52 20.05 -27.47
CA THR A 337 -6.83 19.60 -26.98
C THR A 337 -7.85 19.69 -28.11
N THR A 338 -8.62 18.62 -28.32
CA THR A 338 -9.66 18.60 -29.37
C THR A 338 -11.04 18.71 -28.77
N LEU A 339 -11.83 19.68 -29.25
CA LEU A 339 -13.20 19.94 -28.80
C LEU A 339 -14.19 19.81 -29.95
N LEU A 340 -15.39 19.33 -29.66
CA LEU A 340 -16.49 19.23 -30.63
C LEU A 340 -17.68 20.10 -30.16
N PRO A 341 -18.18 21.04 -30.98
CA PRO A 341 -19.39 21.79 -30.67
C PRO A 341 -20.65 20.97 -30.95
N GLU A 342 -21.77 21.33 -30.32
CA GLU A 342 -23.08 20.71 -30.54
C GLU A 342 -23.55 20.79 -32.01
N GLU A 343 -23.25 21.89 -32.71
CA GLU A 343 -23.48 22.04 -34.15
C GLU A 343 -22.24 22.66 -34.81
N GLY A 344 -21.70 22.00 -35.84
CA GLY A 344 -20.56 22.48 -36.62
C GLY A 344 -19.39 21.51 -36.66
N THR A 345 -18.21 22.03 -36.96
CA THR A 345 -16.97 21.25 -37.11
C THR A 345 -16.15 21.28 -35.83
N LEU A 346 -15.47 20.16 -35.52
CA LEU A 346 -14.51 20.07 -34.42
C LEU A 346 -13.41 21.12 -34.54
N ILE A 347 -12.87 21.53 -33.39
CA ILE A 347 -11.77 22.49 -33.28
C ILE A 347 -10.66 21.91 -32.44
N GLN A 348 -9.44 22.40 -32.67
CA GLN A 348 -8.28 22.07 -31.85
C GLN A 348 -7.71 23.34 -31.25
N LEU A 349 -7.43 23.28 -29.96
CA LEU A 349 -6.78 24.32 -29.19
C LEU A 349 -5.43 23.80 -28.71
N GLU A 350 -4.49 24.69 -28.45
CA GLU A 350 -3.31 24.30 -27.68
C GLU A 350 -3.74 23.95 -26.25
N THR A 351 -3.23 22.85 -25.70
CA THR A 351 -3.58 22.37 -24.37
C THR A 351 -3.38 23.45 -23.29
N PRO A 352 -2.29 24.26 -23.31
CA PRO A 352 -2.14 25.36 -22.36
C PRO A 352 -3.25 26.41 -22.46
N VAL A 353 -3.72 26.72 -23.68
CA VAL A 353 -4.82 27.67 -23.91
C VAL A 353 -6.13 27.09 -23.40
N PHE A 354 -6.39 25.80 -23.66
CA PHE A 354 -7.56 25.12 -23.14
C PHE A 354 -7.59 25.10 -21.60
N LEU A 355 -6.47 24.72 -20.97
CA LEU A 355 -6.37 24.71 -19.51
C LEU A 355 -6.49 26.12 -18.93
N HIS A 356 -5.95 27.13 -19.61
CA HIS A 356 -6.12 28.53 -19.20
C HIS A 356 -7.58 29.00 -19.30
N LEU A 357 -8.33 28.57 -20.31
CA LEU A 357 -9.76 28.89 -20.43
C LEU A 357 -10.60 28.19 -19.35
N ILE A 358 -10.23 26.98 -18.95
CA ILE A 358 -10.83 26.28 -17.80
C ILE A 358 -10.49 27.01 -16.48
N ASP A 359 -9.22 27.35 -16.28
CA ASP A 359 -8.73 28.03 -15.07
C ASP A 359 -9.34 29.42 -14.89
N THR A 360 -9.53 30.15 -16.00
CA THR A 360 -10.20 31.47 -16.01
C THR A 360 -11.73 31.38 -15.97
N HIS A 361 -12.29 30.17 -15.87
CA HIS A 361 -13.74 29.90 -15.83
C HIS A 361 -14.50 30.41 -17.07
N VAL A 362 -13.77 30.66 -18.17
CA VAL A 362 -14.35 30.97 -19.49
C VAL A 362 -14.94 29.70 -20.10
N ILE A 363 -14.29 28.57 -19.89
CA ILE A 363 -14.85 27.25 -20.08
C ILE A 363 -15.19 26.70 -18.69
N GLN A 364 -16.46 26.43 -18.46
CA GLN A 364 -16.92 25.81 -17.23
C GLN A 364 -17.22 24.37 -17.51
N VAL A 365 -16.94 23.51 -16.54
CA VAL A 365 -17.34 22.12 -16.65
C VAL A 365 -18.42 21.85 -15.61
N LYS A 366 -19.43 21.09 -16.02
CA LYS A 366 -20.66 20.93 -15.25
C LYS A 366 -20.60 19.64 -14.44
N ASP A 367 -20.29 19.68 -13.12
CA ASP A 367 -20.30 18.44 -12.32
C ASP A 367 -21.71 17.95 -12.26
N THR A 368 -21.88 16.67 -12.56
CA THR A 368 -23.06 15.98 -12.09
C THR A 368 -22.76 15.53 -10.68
N SER A 369 -23.24 16.32 -9.72
CA SER A 369 -23.44 15.95 -8.33
C SER A 369 -24.19 14.61 -8.26
N GLN A 370 -23.47 13.50 -8.12
CA GLN A 370 -24.02 12.23 -7.65
C GLN A 370 -22.94 11.49 -6.87
N SER A 371 -23.21 11.20 -5.61
CA SER A 371 -22.53 10.16 -4.85
C SER A 371 -22.43 8.90 -5.68
N PRO A 372 -21.23 8.33 -5.88
CA PRO A 372 -21.09 6.95 -6.27
C PRO A 372 -20.58 6.19 -5.05
N THR A 373 -21.46 5.91 -4.09
CA THR A 373 -21.62 4.49 -3.79
C THR A 373 -22.18 3.87 -5.09
N MET A 374 -21.31 3.62 -6.08
CA MET A 374 -21.64 2.74 -7.20
C MET A 374 -21.78 1.37 -6.57
N ALA A 375 -22.99 1.07 -6.10
CA ALA A 375 -23.31 -0.24 -5.60
C ALA A 375 -23.03 -1.22 -6.74
N LEU A 376 -22.09 -2.14 -6.52
CA LEU A 376 -22.01 -3.37 -7.31
C LEU A 376 -23.42 -3.93 -7.44
N SER A 377 -23.75 -4.59 -8.56
CA SER A 377 -25.03 -5.28 -8.62
C SER A 377 -25.11 -6.23 -7.42
N ALA A 378 -26.28 -6.32 -6.77
CA ALA A 378 -26.43 -7.12 -5.55
C ALA A 378 -25.96 -8.57 -5.76
N GLU A 379 -26.11 -9.08 -6.99
CA GLU A 379 -25.61 -10.38 -7.43
C GLU A 379 -24.08 -10.48 -7.41
N VAL A 380 -23.36 -9.49 -7.96
CA VAL A 380 -21.90 -9.46 -7.96
C VAL A 380 -21.37 -9.30 -6.54
N HIS A 381 -22.00 -8.42 -5.75
CA HIS A 381 -21.65 -8.25 -4.33
C HIS A 381 -21.79 -9.57 -3.56
N ARG A 382 -22.88 -10.32 -3.79
CA ARG A 382 -23.08 -11.65 -3.20
C ARG A 382 -21.98 -12.62 -3.60
N LEU A 383 -21.62 -12.68 -4.89
CA LEU A 383 -20.58 -13.60 -5.39
C LEU A 383 -19.20 -13.32 -4.77
N LEU A 384 -18.88 -12.07 -4.46
CA LEU A 384 -17.63 -11.72 -3.78
C LEU A 384 -17.64 -12.15 -2.31
N ILE A 385 -18.75 -11.91 -1.60
CA ILE A 385 -18.91 -12.34 -0.20
C ILE A 385 -18.83 -13.87 -0.11
N GLU A 386 -19.54 -14.60 -0.98
CA GLU A 386 -19.55 -16.06 -0.97
C GLU A 386 -18.21 -16.70 -1.35
N ALA A 387 -17.37 -16.00 -2.13
CA ALA A 387 -16.08 -16.51 -2.55
C ALA A 387 -15.08 -16.64 -1.38
N GLY A 388 -15.08 -15.66 -0.47
CA GLY A 388 -14.09 -15.57 0.60
C GLY A 388 -12.71 -15.10 0.13
N ASP A 389 -11.84 -14.80 1.09
CA ASP A 389 -10.52 -14.18 0.90
C ASP A 389 -9.56 -14.99 0.00
N GLU A 390 -9.41 -16.29 0.23
CA GLU A 390 -8.53 -17.16 -0.58
C GLU A 390 -8.95 -17.19 -2.06
N ALA A 391 -10.26 -17.20 -2.33
CA ALA A 391 -10.78 -17.22 -3.68
C ALA A 391 -10.60 -15.87 -4.38
N LEU A 392 -10.76 -14.76 -3.64
CA LEU A 392 -10.52 -13.41 -4.13
C LEU A 392 -9.04 -13.19 -4.44
N GLU A 393 -8.12 -13.70 -3.61
CA GLU A 393 -6.68 -13.62 -3.88
C GLU A 393 -6.33 -14.34 -5.20
N VAL A 394 -6.86 -15.54 -5.41
CA VAL A 394 -6.68 -16.29 -6.67
C VAL A 394 -7.28 -15.52 -7.86
N ALA A 395 -8.44 -14.89 -7.71
CA ALA A 395 -9.07 -14.10 -8.77
C ALA A 395 -8.28 -12.83 -9.10
N ASN A 396 -7.74 -12.13 -8.09
CA ASN A 396 -6.86 -10.98 -8.28
C ASN A 396 -5.61 -11.37 -9.08
N GLN A 397 -4.95 -12.47 -8.72
CA GLN A 397 -3.79 -12.98 -9.45
C GLN A 397 -4.13 -13.33 -10.91
N ARG A 398 -5.27 -14.00 -11.14
CA ARG A 398 -5.74 -14.32 -12.49
C ARG A 398 -6.02 -13.07 -13.32
N TYR A 399 -6.60 -12.04 -12.71
CA TYR A 399 -6.89 -10.78 -13.40
C TYR A 399 -5.60 -10.15 -13.94
N LEU A 400 -4.56 -10.05 -13.11
CA LEU A 400 -3.25 -9.52 -13.51
C LEU A 400 -2.65 -10.30 -14.69
N LEU A 401 -2.74 -11.63 -14.66
CA LEU A 401 -2.22 -12.48 -15.74
C LEU A 401 -3.02 -12.33 -17.04
N VAL A 402 -4.35 -12.17 -16.95
CA VAL A 402 -5.22 -11.94 -18.10
C VAL A 402 -4.93 -10.57 -18.73
N GLU A 403 -4.81 -9.52 -17.92
CA GLU A 403 -4.48 -8.17 -18.39
C GLU A 403 -3.08 -8.13 -19.03
N ALA A 404 -2.07 -8.73 -18.39
CA ALA A 404 -0.73 -8.83 -18.95
C ALA A 404 -0.71 -9.59 -20.30
N TYR A 405 -1.53 -10.63 -20.44
CA TYR A 405 -1.69 -11.36 -21.70
C TYR A 405 -2.33 -10.51 -22.79
N GLN A 406 -3.38 -9.74 -22.46
CA GLN A 406 -4.01 -8.80 -23.40
C GLN A 406 -3.03 -7.69 -23.86
N ASN A 407 -2.20 -7.19 -22.94
CA ASN A 407 -1.19 -6.16 -23.20
C ASN A 407 0.13 -6.70 -23.75
N LYS A 408 0.22 -8.01 -24.05
CA LYS A 408 1.40 -8.68 -24.62
C LYS A 408 2.66 -8.58 -23.75
N GLN A 409 2.51 -8.48 -22.44
CA GLN A 409 3.62 -8.42 -21.46
C GLN A 409 4.10 -9.83 -21.07
N GLN A 410 4.81 -10.50 -21.98
CA GLN A 410 5.24 -11.91 -21.82
C GLN A 410 5.98 -12.22 -20.52
N GLU A 411 6.77 -11.27 -20.02
CA GLU A 411 7.57 -11.41 -18.80
C GLU A 411 6.71 -11.72 -17.57
N ILE A 412 5.48 -11.17 -17.51
CA ILE A 412 4.59 -11.29 -16.36
C ILE A 412 3.90 -12.66 -16.33
N TYR A 413 3.57 -13.23 -17.50
CA TYR A 413 2.81 -14.48 -17.58
C TYR A 413 3.62 -15.70 -18.02
N ALA A 414 4.95 -15.58 -18.14
CA ALA A 414 5.83 -16.65 -18.61
C ALA A 414 5.71 -17.98 -17.81
N GLY A 415 5.35 -17.90 -16.53
CA GLY A 415 5.17 -19.07 -15.65
C GLY A 415 3.82 -19.79 -15.80
N THR A 416 2.87 -19.26 -16.57
CA THR A 416 1.52 -19.82 -16.70
C THR A 416 1.26 -20.30 -18.14
N PRO A 417 0.75 -21.52 -18.35
CA PRO A 417 0.42 -22.00 -19.70
C PRO A 417 -0.58 -21.08 -20.41
N THR A 418 -0.25 -20.66 -21.63
CA THR A 418 -1.10 -19.74 -22.41
C THR A 418 -2.51 -20.27 -22.66
N ARG A 419 -2.68 -21.61 -22.72
CA ARG A 419 -4.00 -22.25 -22.77
C ARG A 419 -4.84 -21.88 -21.54
N THR A 420 -4.26 -21.96 -20.35
CA THR A 420 -4.95 -21.64 -19.09
C THR A 420 -5.37 -20.17 -19.04
N ILE A 421 -4.51 -19.26 -19.50
CA ILE A 421 -4.83 -17.82 -19.55
C ILE A 421 -5.96 -17.54 -20.55
N ARG A 422 -5.97 -18.22 -21.71
CA ARG A 422 -7.07 -18.12 -22.67
C ARG A 422 -8.39 -18.63 -22.09
N ASP A 423 -8.36 -19.75 -21.37
CA ASP A 423 -9.54 -20.28 -20.69
C ASP A 423 -10.07 -19.28 -19.66
N TRP A 424 -9.20 -18.61 -18.88
CA TRP A 424 -9.59 -17.53 -17.97
C TRP A 424 -10.15 -16.30 -18.69
N LEU A 425 -9.54 -15.89 -19.81
CA LEU A 425 -10.04 -14.79 -20.63
C LEU A 425 -11.42 -15.09 -21.22
N THR A 426 -11.70 -16.34 -21.59
CA THR A 426 -13.05 -16.76 -22.00
C THR A 426 -14.03 -16.63 -20.84
N ASN A 427 -13.72 -17.19 -19.66
CA ASN A 427 -14.59 -17.05 -18.49
C ASN A 427 -14.82 -15.58 -18.10
N PHE A 428 -13.79 -14.73 -18.25
CA PHE A 428 -13.88 -13.30 -18.01
C PHE A 428 -14.91 -12.64 -18.93
N ARG A 429 -14.84 -12.91 -20.25
CA ARG A 429 -15.80 -12.36 -21.22
C ARG A 429 -17.22 -12.89 -21.01
N ASP A 430 -17.36 -14.16 -20.67
CA ASP A 430 -18.65 -14.78 -20.38
C ASP A 430 -19.30 -14.12 -19.14
N ALA A 431 -18.52 -13.86 -18.09
CA ALA A 431 -19.00 -13.18 -16.89
C ALA A 431 -19.28 -11.69 -17.12
N GLU A 432 -18.50 -11.02 -17.95
CA GLU A 432 -18.76 -9.65 -18.37
C GLU A 432 -20.11 -9.55 -19.10
N ALA A 433 -20.39 -10.48 -20.02
CA ALA A 433 -21.68 -10.54 -20.72
C ALA A 433 -22.85 -10.88 -19.78
N ALA A 434 -22.64 -11.76 -18.80
CA ALA A 434 -23.71 -12.24 -17.91
C ALA A 434 -24.01 -11.28 -16.75
N TYR A 435 -22.98 -10.67 -16.16
CA TYR A 435 -23.09 -9.89 -14.91
C TYR A 435 -22.71 -8.43 -15.08
N GLY A 436 -22.14 -8.04 -16.23
CA GLY A 436 -21.54 -6.72 -16.44
C GLY A 436 -20.11 -6.58 -15.88
N TYR A 437 -19.57 -7.65 -15.27
CA TYR A 437 -18.25 -7.63 -14.62
C TYR A 437 -17.46 -8.90 -14.93
N GLY A 438 -16.43 -8.79 -15.77
CA GLY A 438 -15.62 -9.94 -16.15
C GLY A 438 -14.80 -10.53 -15.00
N TYR A 439 -14.45 -9.72 -14.00
CA TYR A 439 -13.69 -10.16 -12.81
C TYR A 439 -14.34 -11.37 -12.12
N VAL A 440 -15.67 -11.42 -12.04
CA VAL A 440 -16.42 -12.51 -11.41
C VAL A 440 -16.13 -13.87 -12.09
N GLY A 441 -15.86 -13.88 -13.39
CA GLY A 441 -15.51 -15.08 -14.14
C GLY A 441 -14.14 -15.66 -13.77
N LEU A 442 -13.32 -14.90 -13.04
CA LEU A 442 -12.00 -15.33 -12.59
C LEU A 442 -12.02 -16.00 -11.21
N LEU A 443 -13.16 -15.96 -10.50
CA LEU A 443 -13.33 -16.68 -9.25
C LEU A 443 -13.11 -18.19 -9.45
N PRO A 444 -12.39 -18.89 -8.56
CA PRO A 444 -12.26 -20.33 -8.63
C PRO A 444 -13.62 -21.01 -8.48
N LYS A 445 -13.97 -21.89 -9.42
CA LYS A 445 -15.20 -22.70 -9.38
C LYS A 445 -15.12 -23.86 -8.35
N THR A 446 -14.39 -23.67 -7.24
CA THR A 446 -14.12 -24.71 -6.24
C THR A 446 -15.38 -25.14 -5.49
N ALA A 447 -16.36 -24.24 -5.29
CA ALA A 447 -17.68 -24.59 -4.73
C ALA A 447 -18.51 -25.53 -5.64
N ALA A 448 -18.19 -25.61 -6.94
CA ALA A 448 -18.86 -26.50 -7.90
C ALA A 448 -18.15 -27.86 -8.06
N ARG A 449 -17.02 -28.07 -7.39
CA ARG A 449 -16.37 -29.38 -7.28
C ARG A 449 -16.90 -30.07 -6.04
N GLY A 450 -18.11 -30.60 -6.12
CA GLY A 450 -18.65 -31.48 -5.10
C GLY A 450 -17.69 -32.66 -4.84
N ASN A 451 -17.48 -32.96 -3.57
CA ASN A 451 -17.10 -34.32 -3.16
C ASN A 451 -18.32 -35.23 -3.27
#